data_AF-A0A437R9B6-F1
#
_entry.id   AF-A0A437R9B6-F1
#
_cell.length_a   1.000
_cell.length_b   1.000
_cell.length_c   1.000
_cell.angle_alpha   90.00
_cell.angle_beta   90.00
_cell.angle_gamma   90.00
#
_symmetry.space_group_name_H-M   'P 1'
#
loop_
_entity.id
_entity.type
_entity.pdbx_description
1 polymer ?
#
loop_
_entity_poly.entity_id
_entity_poly.type
_entity_poly.pdbx_seq_one_letter_code
_entity_poly.pdbx_strand_id
1 'polypeptide(L)'
;MNTRRCLKVAARIHALLVQELGQGIEPARMLSEPLYARDVLLVCEGLPGTELPQLAFKFRQALAAVDPEDAARAGQTSGFSPSRFLNSLFGATTGSPASTLDTPPDKPPRSWFGRLRDSIK
;
A
#
# COMPACT_ATOMS: atom_id res chain seq x y z
N MET A 1 -3.37 5.93 21.04
CA MET A 1 -3.98 4.63 20.68
C MET A 1 -4.94 4.78 19.51
N ASN A 2 -4.44 4.70 18.26
CA ASN A 2 -5.28 4.70 17.05
C ASN A 2 -5.81 3.29 16.68
N THR A 3 -5.48 2.25 17.45
CA THR A 3 -5.84 0.85 17.22
C THR A 3 -7.35 0.62 17.09
N ARG A 4 -8.18 1.29 17.91
CA ARG A 4 -9.66 1.22 17.77
C ARG A 4 -10.14 1.76 16.44
N ARG A 5 -9.50 2.81 15.91
CA ARG A 5 -9.83 3.39 14.61
C ARG A 5 -9.42 2.43 13.48
N CYS A 6 -8.23 1.84 13.57
CA CYS A 6 -7.77 0.85 12.61
C CYS A 6 -8.69 -0.38 12.58
N LEU A 7 -9.13 -0.88 13.74
CA LEU A 7 -10.10 -1.98 13.85
C LEU A 7 -11.43 -1.65 13.17
N LYS A 8 -11.96 -0.43 13.37
CA LYS A 8 -13.20 0.00 12.71
C LYS A 8 -13.06 0.03 11.19
N VAL A 9 -11.92 0.53 10.69
CA VAL A 9 -11.65 0.54 9.25
C VAL A 9 -11.48 -0.88 8.71
N ALA A 10 -10.73 -1.74 9.39
CA ALA A 10 -10.55 -3.14 9.01
C ALA A 10 -11.87 -3.93 9.01
N ALA A 11 -12.75 -3.70 9.99
CA ALA A 11 -14.09 -4.30 10.02
C ALA A 11 -14.95 -3.85 8.83
N ARG A 12 -14.84 -2.58 8.41
CA ARG A 12 -15.53 -2.08 7.22
C ARG A 12 -14.98 -2.68 5.93
N ILE A 13 -13.66 -2.83 5.84
CA ILE A 13 -13.01 -3.52 4.71
C ILE A 13 -13.49 -4.98 4.64
N HIS A 14 -13.53 -5.69 5.77
CA HIS A 14 -14.07 -7.05 5.85
C HIS A 14 -15.49 -7.14 5.28
N ALA A 15 -16.41 -6.30 5.74
CA ALA A 15 -17.80 -6.33 5.30
C ALA A 15 -17.94 -6.12 3.78
N LEU A 16 -17.15 -5.19 3.22
CA LEU A 16 -17.16 -4.94 1.78
C LEU A 16 -16.51 -6.07 0.98
N LEU A 17 -15.43 -6.68 1.46
CA LEU A 17 -14.84 -7.85 0.78
C LEU A 17 -15.79 -9.06 0.78
N VAL A 18 -16.54 -9.27 1.87
CA VAL A 18 -17.61 -10.29 1.91
C VAL A 18 -18.68 -9.97 0.87
N GLN A 19 -19.06 -8.70 0.70
CA GLN A 19 -20.07 -8.29 -0.27
C GLN A 19 -19.61 -8.45 -1.72
N GLU A 20 -18.38 -8.03 -2.04
CA GLU A 20 -17.87 -7.98 -3.41
C GLU A 20 -17.30 -9.33 -3.89
N LEU A 21 -16.69 -10.11 -2.99
CA LEU A 21 -15.97 -11.34 -3.32
C LEU A 21 -16.53 -12.59 -2.64
N GLY A 22 -17.52 -12.46 -1.74
CA GLY A 22 -18.01 -13.56 -0.92
C GLY A 22 -17.06 -14.00 0.19
N GLN A 23 -15.87 -13.39 0.30
CA GLN A 23 -14.84 -13.78 1.25
C GLN A 23 -14.32 -12.59 2.04
N GLY A 24 -14.32 -12.73 3.36
CA GLY A 24 -13.82 -11.72 4.28
C GLY A 24 -12.35 -11.91 4.65
N ILE A 25 -11.87 -10.98 5.46
CA ILE A 25 -10.53 -11.00 6.08
C ILE A 25 -10.65 -11.11 7.60
N GLU A 26 -9.53 -11.27 8.30
CA GLU A 26 -9.49 -11.20 9.76
C GLU A 26 -8.97 -9.83 10.24
N PRO A 27 -9.82 -8.95 10.81
CA PRO A 27 -9.42 -7.59 11.18
C PRO A 27 -8.30 -7.52 12.22
N ALA A 28 -8.28 -8.45 13.18
CA ALA A 28 -7.23 -8.51 14.20
C ALA A 28 -5.88 -8.92 13.59
N ARG A 29 -5.90 -9.88 12.66
CA ARG A 29 -4.73 -10.32 11.90
C ARG A 29 -4.17 -9.20 11.03
N MET A 30 -5.04 -8.40 10.42
CA MET A 30 -4.66 -7.22 9.63
C MET A 30 -3.91 -6.15 10.44
N LEU A 31 -4.01 -6.13 11.77
CA LEU A 31 -3.28 -5.20 12.63
C LEU A 31 -1.98 -5.78 13.20
N SER A 32 -1.91 -7.10 13.32
CA SER A 32 -0.78 -7.79 13.94
C SER A 32 0.23 -8.30 12.91
N GLU A 33 -0.21 -8.60 11.68
CA GLU A 33 0.63 -9.13 10.61
C GLU A 33 0.73 -8.11 9.44
N PRO A 34 1.85 -7.38 9.32
CA PRO A 34 2.03 -6.37 8.27
C PRO A 34 1.96 -6.94 6.85
N LEU A 35 2.42 -8.17 6.63
CA LEU A 35 2.35 -8.84 5.33
C LEU A 35 0.90 -9.16 4.94
N TYR A 36 0.12 -9.70 5.88
CA TYR A 36 -1.30 -9.95 5.68
C TYR A 36 -2.06 -8.64 5.37
N ALA A 37 -1.75 -7.57 6.11
CA ALA A 37 -2.31 -6.26 5.83
C ALA A 37 -1.99 -5.76 4.42
N ARG A 38 -0.73 -5.92 3.97
CA ARG A 38 -0.30 -5.50 2.63
C ARG A 38 -1.09 -6.23 1.54
N ASP A 39 -1.22 -7.54 1.64
CA ASP A 39 -1.88 -8.35 0.62
C ASP A 39 -3.38 -8.00 0.54
N VAL A 40 -4.03 -7.80 1.68
CA VAL A 40 -5.42 -7.31 1.74
C VAL A 40 -5.57 -5.93 1.09
N LEU A 41 -4.67 -4.99 1.40
CA LEU A 41 -4.73 -3.65 0.82
C LEU A 41 -4.51 -3.66 -0.70
N LEU A 42 -3.67 -4.55 -1.22
CA LEU A 42 -3.48 -4.75 -2.66
C LEU A 42 -4.74 -5.29 -3.32
N VAL A 43 -5.45 -6.23 -2.69
CA VAL A 43 -6.75 -6.72 -3.17
C VAL A 43 -7.76 -5.58 -3.23
N CYS A 44 -7.84 -4.75 -2.19
CA CYS A 44 -8.73 -3.59 -2.16
C CYS A 44 -8.46 -2.60 -3.31
N GLU A 45 -7.18 -2.37 -3.66
CA GLU A 45 -6.79 -1.51 -4.78
C GLU A 45 -7.12 -2.13 -6.15
N GLY A 46 -7.20 -3.46 -6.23
CA GLY A 46 -7.60 -4.21 -7.42
C GLY A 46 -9.11 -4.19 -7.71
N LEU A 47 -9.94 -3.61 -6.82
CA LEU A 47 -11.40 -3.54 -6.95
C LEU A 47 -11.90 -2.10 -7.19
N PRO A 48 -11.68 -1.54 -8.40
CA PRO A 48 -12.17 -0.21 -8.74
C PRO A 48 -13.70 -0.18 -8.82
N GLY A 49 -14.30 0.98 -8.56
CA GLY A 49 -15.77 1.14 -8.54
C GLY A 49 -16.41 0.84 -7.17
N THR A 50 -15.62 0.41 -6.18
CA THR A 50 -16.06 0.18 -4.79
C THR A 50 -15.49 1.22 -3.83
N GLU A 51 -15.91 1.20 -2.56
CA GLU A 51 -15.33 2.04 -1.49
C GLU A 51 -13.98 1.50 -0.96
N LEU A 52 -13.58 0.29 -1.37
CA LEU A 52 -12.40 -0.42 -0.84
C LEU A 52 -11.08 0.34 -1.02
N PRO A 53 -10.77 0.97 -2.18
CA PRO A 53 -9.54 1.74 -2.34
C PRO A 53 -9.42 2.92 -1.35
N GLN A 54 -10.54 3.60 -1.09
CA GLN A 54 -10.58 4.73 -0.17
C GLN A 54 -10.40 4.27 1.29
N LEU A 55 -10.97 3.13 1.66
CA LEU A 55 -10.80 2.53 2.98
C LEU A 55 -9.37 2.01 3.19
N ALA A 56 -8.76 1.42 2.16
CA ALA A 56 -7.36 1.00 2.19
C ALA A 56 -6.43 2.19 2.48
N PHE A 57 -6.66 3.33 1.82
CA PHE A 57 -5.93 4.56 2.10
C PHE A 57 -6.14 5.07 3.55
N LYS A 58 -7.39 5.11 4.03
CA LYS A 58 -7.71 5.50 5.42
C LYS A 58 -7.06 4.56 6.45
N PHE A 59 -6.98 3.26 6.14
CA PHE A 59 -6.32 2.28 7.00
C PHE A 59 -4.83 2.56 7.13
N ARG A 60 -4.15 2.85 6.02
CA ARG A 60 -2.72 3.24 6.02
C ARG A 60 -2.45 4.49 6.84
N GLN A 61 -3.29 5.51 6.72
CA GLN A 61 -3.16 6.73 7.55
C GLN A 61 -3.35 6.43 9.04
N ALA A 62 -4.33 5.58 9.37
CA ALA A 62 -4.60 5.22 10.74
C ALA A 62 -3.44 4.41 11.36
N LEU A 63 -2.80 3.52 10.59
CA LEU A 63 -1.58 2.80 10.97
C LEU A 63 -0.39 3.74 11.17
N ALA A 64 -0.11 4.65 10.24
CA ALA A 64 0.99 5.59 10.36
C ALA A 64 0.86 6.52 11.59
N ALA A 65 -0.37 6.83 11.99
CA ALA A 65 -0.65 7.59 13.22
C ALA A 65 -0.52 6.77 14.51
N VAL A 66 -0.20 5.47 14.44
CA VAL A 66 0.16 4.62 15.59
C VAL A 66 1.69 4.58 15.78
N ASP A 67 2.49 4.76 14.72
CA ASP A 67 3.95 4.60 14.72
C ASP A 67 4.78 5.91 14.60
N PRO A 68 4.72 6.86 15.54
CA PRO A 68 5.67 7.97 15.54
C PRO A 68 7.02 7.66 16.22
N GLU A 69 7.15 6.59 17.01
CA GLU A 69 8.33 6.36 17.87
C GLU A 69 9.39 5.42 17.25
N ASP A 70 9.03 4.49 16.35
CA ASP A 70 9.99 3.53 15.74
C ASP A 70 10.65 4.03 14.45
N ALA A 71 10.16 5.13 13.87
CA ALA A 71 10.73 5.71 12.66
C ALA A 71 12.16 6.27 12.86
N ALA A 72 12.57 6.54 14.11
CA ALA A 72 13.90 7.04 14.45
C ALA A 72 14.96 5.94 14.63
N ARG A 73 14.57 4.66 14.80
CA ARG A 73 15.52 3.53 14.95
C ARG A 73 15.68 2.65 13.71
N ALA A 74 14.78 2.72 12.74
CA ALA A 74 14.82 1.91 11.51
C ALA A 74 15.80 2.44 10.43
N GLY A 75 16.89 3.10 10.85
CA GLY A 75 17.89 3.67 9.93
C GLY A 75 18.85 2.65 9.30
N GLN A 76 18.87 1.39 9.73
CA GLN A 76 19.93 0.45 9.32
C GLN A 76 19.47 -1.02 9.30
N THR A 77 18.48 -1.37 8.48
CA THR A 77 18.43 -2.74 7.94
C THR A 77 17.93 -2.68 6.51
N SER A 78 18.69 -3.24 5.58
CA SER A 78 18.28 -3.56 4.22
C SER A 78 16.99 -4.40 4.26
N GLY A 79 15.84 -3.74 4.18
CA GLY A 79 14.54 -4.37 4.21
C GLY A 79 13.54 -3.42 3.58
N PHE A 80 12.93 -3.89 2.49
CA PHE A 80 11.96 -3.17 1.68
C PHE A 80 10.98 -2.34 2.53
N SER A 81 11.09 -1.01 2.45
CA SER A 81 10.23 -0.06 3.17
C SER A 81 9.15 0.48 2.22
N PRO A 82 7.87 0.06 2.37
CA PRO A 82 6.79 0.50 1.49
C PRO A 82 6.55 2.02 1.55
N SER A 83 6.85 2.64 2.70
CA SER A 83 6.73 4.09 2.89
C SER A 83 7.74 4.88 2.04
N ARG A 84 8.94 4.34 1.83
CA ARG A 84 9.95 4.93 0.92
C ARG A 84 9.60 4.67 -0.56
N PHE A 85 9.08 3.49 -0.88
CA PHE A 85 8.67 3.12 -2.24
C PHE A 85 7.50 3.98 -2.75
N LEU A 86 6.48 4.21 -1.92
CA LEU A 86 5.31 4.99 -2.32
C LEU A 86 5.58 6.51 -2.35
N ASN A 87 6.44 7.04 -1.47
CA ASN A 87 6.95 8.41 -1.60
C ASN A 87 7.73 8.60 -2.91
N SER A 88 8.47 7.58 -3.33
CA SER A 88 9.19 7.59 -4.61
C SER A 88 8.25 7.46 -5.82
N LEU A 89 7.03 6.93 -5.66
CA LEU A 89 6.09 6.70 -6.76
C LEU A 89 5.14 7.90 -7.00
N PHE A 90 4.84 8.71 -5.98
CA PHE A 90 3.84 9.79 -6.08
C PHE A 90 4.31 11.21 -5.72
N GLY A 91 5.60 11.44 -5.45
CA GLY A 91 6.18 12.79 -5.54
C GLY A 91 7.19 13.16 -4.45
N ALA A 92 8.46 13.28 -4.87
CA ALA A 92 9.37 14.32 -4.41
C ALA A 92 10.54 14.41 -5.41
N THR A 93 10.41 15.29 -6.40
CA THR A 93 11.59 15.89 -7.02
C THR A 93 12.27 16.74 -5.96
N THR A 94 13.37 16.28 -5.38
CA THR A 94 14.55 17.08 -5.01
C THR A 94 15.54 16.20 -4.27
N GLY A 95 16.79 16.16 -4.76
CA GLY A 95 17.92 15.62 -4.01
C GLY A 95 18.64 14.46 -4.68
N SER A 96 19.26 14.70 -5.83
CA SER A 96 20.48 13.98 -6.20
C SER A 96 21.52 14.12 -5.08
N PRO A 97 22.30 13.06 -4.82
CA PRO A 97 23.74 13.24 -4.80
C PRO A 97 24.33 12.51 -6.01
N ALA A 98 25.15 13.24 -6.74
CA ALA A 98 25.84 12.79 -7.94
C ALA A 98 26.77 11.61 -7.66
N SER A 99 26.74 10.63 -8.56
CA SER A 99 27.95 9.91 -8.98
C SER A 99 27.74 9.42 -10.41
N THR A 100 28.35 10.18 -11.32
CA THR A 100 28.94 9.80 -12.61
C THR A 100 28.58 8.43 -13.20
N LEU A 101 27.94 8.40 -14.37
CA LEU A 101 28.57 7.99 -15.64
C LEU A 101 27.47 7.74 -16.71
N ASP A 102 27.60 8.46 -17.84
CA ASP A 102 27.05 8.20 -19.18
C ASP A 102 25.53 8.03 -19.43
N THR A 103 25.13 8.32 -20.67
CA THR A 103 23.76 8.56 -21.21
C THR A 103 23.75 7.98 -22.64
N PRO A 104 22.63 7.72 -23.39
CA PRO A 104 21.25 7.20 -23.18
C PRO A 104 20.91 6.07 -24.25
N PRO A 105 19.68 5.79 -24.78
CA PRO A 105 18.27 6.10 -24.40
C PRO A 105 17.27 4.90 -24.41
N ASP A 106 16.01 5.21 -24.05
CA ASP A 106 14.74 4.53 -24.45
C ASP A 106 14.30 3.18 -23.83
N LYS A 107 13.55 3.25 -22.73
CA LYS A 107 12.16 2.71 -22.63
C LYS A 107 11.50 3.08 -21.30
N PRO A 108 10.24 3.59 -21.27
CA PRO A 108 9.50 3.65 -20.02
C PRO A 108 9.23 2.21 -19.51
N PRO A 109 9.24 1.99 -18.17
CA PRO A 109 9.03 0.68 -17.61
C PRO A 109 7.63 0.17 -17.99
N ARG A 110 7.60 -1.04 -18.56
CA ARG A 110 6.37 -1.77 -18.89
C ARG A 110 5.46 -1.83 -17.67
N SER A 111 4.36 -1.09 -17.71
CA SER A 111 3.30 -1.16 -16.72
C SER A 111 2.62 -2.54 -16.82
N TRP A 112 2.66 -3.28 -15.72
CA TRP A 112 1.94 -4.56 -15.60
C TRP A 112 0.41 -4.38 -15.74
N PHE A 113 -0.09 -3.16 -15.49
CA PHE A 113 -1.50 -2.78 -15.59
C PHE A 113 -2.07 -2.71 -17.01
N GLY A 114 -1.25 -2.74 -18.07
CA GLY A 114 -1.74 -2.70 -19.44
C GLY A 114 -2.36 -4.01 -19.92
N ARG A 115 -1.91 -5.17 -19.41
CA ARG A 115 -2.29 -6.48 -19.95
C ARG A 115 -3.66 -6.99 -19.48
N LEU A 116 -4.14 -6.53 -18.31
CA LEU A 116 -5.38 -7.05 -17.74
C LEU A 116 -6.66 -6.47 -18.39
N ARG A 117 -6.53 -5.38 -19.16
CA ARG A 117 -7.69 -4.70 -19.78
C ARG A 117 -8.05 -5.27 -21.16
N ASP A 118 -7.11 -5.93 -21.83
CA ASP A 118 -7.29 -6.49 -23.17
C ASP A 118 -7.82 -7.94 -23.18
N SER A 119 -8.06 -8.55 -22.01
CA SER A 119 -8.55 -9.93 -21.89
C SER A 119 -10.02 -10.02 -21.47
N ILE A 120 -10.81 -8.98 -21.74
CA ILE A 120 -12.27 -9.02 -21.70
C ILE A 120 -12.76 -8.68 -23.11
N LYS A 121 -12.80 -9.70 -23.95
CA LYS A 121 -13.63 -9.77 -25.15
C LYS A 121 -14.27 -11.14 -25.19
#